data_AF-A0A154PCF7-F1
#
_entry.id   AF-A0A154PCF7-F1
#
_cell.length_a   1.000
_cell.length_b   1.000
_cell.length_c   1.000
_cell.angle_alpha   90.00
_cell.angle_beta   90.00
_cell.angle_gamma   90.00
#
_symmetry.space_group_name_H-M   'P 1'
#
loop_
_entity.id
_entity.type
_entity.pdbx_description
1 polymer ?
#
loop_
_entity_poly.entity_id
_entity_poly.type
_entity_poly.pdbx_seq_one_letter_code
_entity_poly.pdbx_strand_id
1 'polypeptide(L)'
;MWLQHDGCPAHYARRVRDALNELYPTKWIGREGSVSWPPRSPDIIPLDFFLWAALKNAVYQEVPSTPENMKQRIIAACAIISSEKIRRVRDAAIRRLQLCIDTNGHHFEHLLQCKKIYFTTTFDFA
;
A
#
# COMPACT_ATOMS: atom_id res chain seq x y z
N MET A 1 -13.51 -12.88 -1.31
CA MET A 1 -12.34 -12.02 -1.04
C MET A 1 -11.93 -11.34 -2.35
N TRP A 2 -11.54 -10.07 -2.32
CA TRP A 2 -10.91 -9.39 -3.47
C TRP A 2 -9.41 -9.28 -3.22
N LEU A 3 -8.59 -9.39 -4.26
CA LEU A 3 -7.14 -9.19 -4.20
C LEU A 3 -6.70 -8.08 -5.17
N GLN A 4 -5.77 -7.24 -4.76
CA GLN A 4 -5.20 -6.20 -5.62
C GLN A 4 -3.68 -6.30 -5.64
N HIS A 5 -3.09 -6.25 -6.83
CA HIS A 5 -1.65 -6.18 -7.07
C HIS A 5 -1.29 -4.93 -7.86
N ASP A 6 -0.06 -4.46 -7.66
CA ASP A 6 0.55 -3.44 -8.50
C ASP A 6 0.98 -4.03 -9.86
N GLY A 7 1.54 -3.17 -10.73
CA GLY A 7 1.96 -3.55 -12.07
C GLY A 7 3.33 -4.22 -12.17
N CYS A 8 3.93 -4.68 -11.07
CA CYS A 8 5.27 -5.29 -11.06
C CYS A 8 5.34 -6.49 -12.04
N PRO A 9 6.41 -6.63 -12.87
CA PRO A 9 6.52 -7.72 -13.83
C PRO A 9 6.36 -9.12 -13.24
N ALA A 10 6.82 -9.35 -12.00
CA ALA A 10 6.66 -10.62 -11.32
C ALA A 10 5.18 -10.96 -11.06
N HIS A 11 4.36 -9.96 -10.71
CA HIS A 11 2.92 -10.13 -10.50
C HIS A 11 2.15 -10.32 -11.81
N TYR A 12 2.75 -9.93 -12.93
CA TYR A 12 2.21 -10.12 -14.29
C TYR A 12 2.76 -11.40 -14.97
N ALA A 13 3.45 -12.29 -14.27
CA ALA A 13 3.82 -13.57 -14.87
C ALA A 13 2.56 -14.42 -15.18
N ARG A 14 2.58 -15.18 -16.29
CA ARG A 14 1.44 -16.05 -16.69
C ARG A 14 1.01 -16.98 -15.56
N ARG A 15 1.97 -17.67 -14.94
CA ARG A 15 1.72 -18.58 -13.80
C ARG A 15 1.03 -17.89 -12.63
N VAL A 16 1.34 -16.61 -12.37
CA VAL A 16 0.70 -15.85 -11.31
C VAL A 16 -0.75 -15.54 -11.69
N ARG A 17 -1.01 -15.08 -12.92
CA ARG A 17 -2.38 -14.84 -13.40
C ARG A 17 -3.24 -16.10 -13.42
N ASP A 18 -2.69 -17.24 -13.84
CA ASP A 18 -3.40 -18.51 -13.84
C ASP A 18 -3.84 -18.88 -12.41
N ALA A 19 -2.92 -18.78 -11.44
CA ALA A 19 -3.24 -18.99 -10.03
C ALA A 19 -4.26 -17.97 -9.48
N LEU A 20 -4.18 -16.70 -9.88
CA LEU A 20 -5.13 -15.66 -9.47
C LEU A 20 -6.54 -15.93 -10.03
N ASN A 21 -6.64 -16.44 -11.26
CA ASN A 21 -7.93 -16.82 -11.85
C ASN A 21 -8.56 -18.02 -11.14
N GLU A 22 -7.75 -18.96 -10.64
CA GLU A 22 -8.22 -20.11 -9.87
C GLU A 22 -8.62 -19.73 -8.43
N LEU A 23 -7.76 -18.99 -7.72
CA LEU A 23 -7.95 -18.65 -6.31
C LEU A 23 -8.93 -17.48 -6.09
N TYR A 24 -8.98 -16.54 -7.03
CA TYR A 24 -9.80 -15.31 -6.96
C TYR A 24 -10.56 -15.08 -8.27
N PRO A 25 -11.44 -16.02 -8.69
CA PRO A 25 -12.15 -15.92 -9.95
C PRO A 25 -12.95 -14.63 -10.00
N THR A 26 -12.71 -13.84 -11.06
CA THR A 26 -13.28 -12.50 -11.33
C THR A 26 -13.06 -11.44 -10.24
N LYS A 27 -12.24 -11.74 -9.22
CA LYS A 27 -12.10 -10.95 -7.98
C LYS A 27 -10.67 -10.50 -7.71
N TRP A 28 -9.87 -10.33 -8.76
CA TRP A 28 -8.55 -9.75 -8.63
C TRP A 28 -8.34 -8.54 -9.55
N ILE A 29 -7.65 -7.54 -9.01
CA ILE A 29 -7.35 -6.25 -9.63
C ILE A 29 -5.84 -6.20 -9.88
N GLY A 30 -5.44 -5.85 -11.09
CA GLY A 30 -4.03 -5.80 -11.47
C GLY A 30 -3.85 -5.61 -12.97
N ARG A 31 -2.62 -5.68 -13.45
CA ARG A 31 -2.34 -5.56 -14.89
C ARG A 31 -2.99 -6.72 -15.66
N GLU A 32 -3.93 -6.39 -16.55
CA GLU A 32 -4.79 -7.36 -17.27
C GLU A 32 -5.60 -8.30 -16.36
N GLY A 33 -5.91 -7.86 -15.14
CA GLY A 33 -6.86 -8.54 -14.27
C GLY A 33 -8.31 -8.31 -14.68
N SER A 34 -9.24 -8.86 -13.90
CA SER A 34 -10.68 -8.64 -14.11
C SER A 34 -11.06 -7.17 -14.01
N VAL A 35 -10.30 -6.42 -13.19
CA VAL A 35 -10.27 -4.97 -13.21
C VAL A 35 -8.82 -4.55 -13.45
N SER A 36 -8.58 -3.79 -14.52
CA SER A 36 -7.24 -3.30 -14.85
C SER A 36 -6.81 -2.22 -13.85
N TRP A 37 -5.57 -2.31 -13.36
CA TRP A 37 -4.98 -1.29 -12.49
C TRP A 37 -3.99 -0.41 -13.27
N PRO A 38 -4.05 0.93 -13.14
CA PRO A 38 -3.15 1.83 -13.85
C PRO A 38 -1.69 1.66 -13.37
N PRO A 39 -0.70 1.78 -14.27
CA PRO A 39 0.70 1.78 -13.89
C PRO A 39 1.06 3.00 -13.03
N ARG A 40 2.12 2.90 -12.22
CA ARG A 40 2.70 4.02 -11.46
C ARG A 40 1.71 4.75 -10.54
N SER A 41 0.86 3.99 -9.84
CA SER A 41 -0.16 4.54 -8.93
C SER A 41 0.07 4.15 -7.46
N PRO A 42 1.26 4.38 -6.87
CA PRO A 42 1.54 4.05 -5.46
C PRO A 42 0.67 4.88 -4.49
N ASP A 43 0.27 6.09 -4.90
CA ASP A 43 -0.51 7.03 -4.08
C ASP A 43 -1.93 6.56 -3.76
N ILE A 44 -2.36 5.45 -4.38
CA ILE A 44 -3.67 4.83 -4.23
C ILE A 44 -3.57 3.48 -3.50
N ILE A 45 -2.38 2.86 -3.45
CA ILE A 45 -2.17 1.53 -2.87
C ILE A 45 -1.90 1.67 -1.36
N PRO A 46 -2.76 1.12 -0.48
CA PRO A 46 -2.59 1.20 0.99
C PRO A 46 -1.26 0.67 1.51
N LEU A 47 -0.70 -0.35 0.85
CA LEU A 47 0.58 -0.91 1.22
C LEU A 47 1.72 0.10 1.02
N ASP A 48 1.65 0.89 -0.05
CA ASP A 48 2.67 1.86 -0.42
C ASP A 48 2.55 3.16 0.37
N PHE A 49 1.39 3.81 0.36
CA PHE A 49 1.23 5.11 1.02
C PHE A 49 1.14 5.01 2.56
N PHE A 50 0.90 3.82 3.12
CA PHE A 50 0.74 3.64 4.56
C PHE A 50 1.60 2.53 5.15
N LEU A 51 1.41 1.26 4.77
CA LEU A 51 2.01 0.14 5.51
C LEU A 51 3.53 0.22 5.48
N TRP A 52 4.13 0.44 4.31
CA TRP A 52 5.58 0.53 4.19
C TRP A 52 6.17 1.69 4.99
N ALA A 53 5.52 2.84 4.99
CA ALA A 53 5.95 3.98 5.81
C ALA A 53 5.85 3.66 7.32
N ALA A 54 4.75 3.05 7.75
CA ALA A 54 4.53 2.68 9.15
C ALA A 54 5.55 1.63 9.64
N LEU A 55 5.79 0.59 8.84
CA LEU A 55 6.76 -0.46 9.17
C LEU A 55 8.18 0.08 9.20
N LYS A 56 8.58 0.89 8.21
CA LYS A 56 9.91 1.51 8.22
C LYS A 56 10.12 2.36 9.47
N ASN A 57 9.16 3.22 9.80
CA ASN A 57 9.25 4.09 10.98
C ASN A 57 9.34 3.32 12.29
N ALA A 58 8.70 2.14 12.39
CA ALA A 58 8.75 1.31 13.59
C ALA A 58 10.01 0.45 13.67
N VAL A 59 10.42 -0.19 12.56
CA VAL A 59 11.53 -1.14 12.53
C VAL A 59 12.89 -0.45 12.63
N TYR A 60 13.02 0.72 12.01
CA TYR A 60 14.28 1.49 11.94
C TYR A 60 14.44 2.53 13.07
N GLN A 61 13.63 2.49 14.13
CA GLN A 61 13.90 3.29 15.34
C GLN A 61 15.27 2.94 15.95
N GLU A 62 15.69 1.70 15.77
CA GLU A 62 17.03 1.22 16.08
C GLU A 62 17.55 0.44 14.86
N VAL A 63 18.86 0.44 14.64
CA VAL A 63 19.47 -0.34 13.55
C VAL A 63 19.21 -1.85 13.78
N PRO A 64 18.57 -2.57 12.85
CA PRO A 64 18.37 -4.01 12.99
C PRO A 64 19.72 -4.75 12.98
N SER A 65 19.91 -5.68 13.91
CA SER A 65 21.20 -6.37 14.09
C SER A 65 21.34 -7.65 13.28
N THR A 66 20.24 -8.37 13.04
CA THR A 66 20.21 -9.64 12.32
C THR A 66 18.92 -9.78 11.49
N PRO A 67 18.88 -10.67 10.49
CA PRO A 67 17.65 -10.95 9.75
C PRO A 67 16.49 -11.40 10.66
N GLU A 68 16.78 -12.16 11.72
CA GLU A 68 15.75 -12.64 12.64
C GLU A 68 15.21 -11.50 13.52
N ASN A 69 16.09 -10.63 14.01
CA ASN A 69 15.69 -9.41 14.70
C ASN A 69 14.79 -8.53 13.82
N MET A 70 15.13 -8.38 12.53
CA MET A 70 14.30 -7.63 11.58
C MET A 70 12.91 -8.26 11.41
N LYS A 71 12.81 -9.59 11.25
CA LYS A 71 11.50 -10.28 11.16
C LYS A 71 10.66 -10.09 12.41
N GLN A 72 11.25 -10.26 13.59
CA GLN A 72 10.55 -10.07 14.87
C GLN A 72 10.03 -8.64 15.01
N ARG A 73 10.82 -7.64 14.62
CA ARG A 73 10.40 -6.24 14.63
C ARG A 73 9.28 -5.95 13.64
N ILE A 74 9.31 -6.53 12.44
CA ILE A 74 8.21 -6.42 11.47
C ILE A 74 6.93 -7.04 12.05
N ILE A 75 7.01 -8.23 12.66
CA ILE A 75 5.86 -8.89 13.29
C ILE A 75 5.30 -8.03 14.42
N ALA A 76 6.15 -7.50 15.30
CA ALA A 76 5.74 -6.62 16.38
C ALA A 76 5.11 -5.32 15.87
N ALA A 77 5.69 -4.71 14.83
CA ALA A 77 5.15 -3.51 14.19
C ALA A 77 3.79 -3.76 13.52
N CYS A 78 3.57 -4.94 12.94
CA CYS A 78 2.25 -5.33 12.43
C CYS A 78 1.23 -5.51 13.57
N ALA A 79 1.63 -6.13 14.69
CA ALA A 79 0.74 -6.42 15.81
C ALA A 79 0.16 -5.16 16.48
N ILE A 80 0.87 -4.03 16.42
CA ILE A 80 0.40 -2.74 16.96
C ILE A 80 -0.54 -1.99 16.01
N ILE A 81 -0.74 -2.45 14.77
CA ILE A 81 -1.66 -1.80 13.82
C ILE A 81 -3.10 -2.16 14.22
N SER A 82 -3.74 -1.24 14.94
CA SER A 82 -5.15 -1.38 15.33
C SER A 82 -6.10 -1.51 14.14
N SER A 83 -7.23 -2.17 14.36
CA SER A 83 -8.34 -2.28 13.40
C SER A 83 -8.89 -0.90 13.01
N GLU A 84 -8.92 0.06 13.93
CA GLU A 84 -9.32 1.44 13.64
C GLU A 84 -8.38 2.10 12.62
N LYS A 85 -7.07 1.91 12.77
CA LYS A 85 -6.07 2.40 11.84
C LYS A 85 -6.29 1.83 10.44
N ILE A 86 -6.58 0.53 10.34
CA ILE A 86 -6.91 -0.15 9.07
C ILE A 86 -8.17 0.46 8.44
N ARG A 87 -9.23 0.71 9.23
CA ARG A 87 -10.46 1.36 8.71
C ARG A 87 -10.16 2.75 8.15
N ARG A 88 -9.38 3.57 8.85
CA ARG A 88 -8.98 4.90 8.38
C ARG A 88 -8.18 4.85 7.07
N VAL A 89 -7.30 3.86 6.93
CA VAL A 89 -6.50 3.64 5.71
C VAL A 89 -7.38 3.21 4.53
N ARG A 90 -8.34 2.31 4.76
CA ARG A 90 -9.35 1.95 3.75
C ARG A 90 -10.13 3.17 3.29
N ASP A 91 -10.62 4.00 4.22
CA ASP A 91 -11.38 5.19 3.87
C ASP A 91 -10.51 6.23 3.14
N ALA A 92 -9.22 6.30 3.48
CA ALA A 92 -8.25 7.12 2.76
C ALA A 92 -8.03 6.62 1.32
N ALA A 93 -7.95 5.31 1.10
CA ALA A 93 -7.80 4.75 -0.25
C ALA A 93 -9.02 5.09 -1.14
N ILE A 94 -10.23 5.03 -0.60
CA ILE A 94 -11.45 5.44 -1.32
C ILE A 94 -11.40 6.92 -1.69
N ARG A 95 -10.99 7.80 -0.76
CA ARG A 95 -10.82 9.23 -1.04
C ARG A 95 -9.75 9.50 -2.11
N ARG A 96 -8.64 8.78 -2.06
CA ARG A 96 -7.54 8.89 -3.04
C ARG A 96 -7.97 8.46 -4.43
N LEU A 97 -8.75 7.36 -4.53
CA LEU A 97 -9.39 6.94 -5.77
C LEU A 97 -10.30 8.04 -6.33
N GLN A 98 -11.15 8.63 -5.48
CA GLN A 98 -12.04 9.70 -5.91
C GLN A 98 -11.28 10.93 -6.41
N LEU A 99 -10.24 11.37 -5.68
CA LEU A 99 -9.39 12.48 -6.12
C LEU A 99 -8.68 12.19 -7.44
N CYS A 100 -8.23 10.95 -7.65
CA CYS A 100 -7.65 10.53 -8.93
C CYS A 100 -8.68 10.66 -10.07
N ILE A 101 -9.94 10.27 -9.84
CA ILE A 101 -11.02 10.44 -10.82
C ILE A 101 -11.30 11.93 -11.07
N ASP A 102 -11.44 12.72 -10.01
CA ASP A 102 -11.76 14.16 -10.09
C ASP A 102 -10.66 14.96 -10.81
N THR A 103 -9.42 14.47 -10.75
CA THR A 103 -8.25 15.05 -11.43
C THR A 103 -7.95 14.37 -12.76
N ASN A 104 -8.86 13.57 -13.32
CA ASN A 104 -8.68 12.87 -14.60
C ASN A 104 -7.40 12.01 -14.67
N GLY A 105 -7.01 11.39 -13.56
CA GLY A 105 -5.82 10.54 -13.45
C GLY A 105 -4.50 11.30 -13.23
N HIS A 106 -4.54 12.61 -13.03
CA HIS A 106 -3.34 13.40 -12.69
C HIS A 106 -2.94 13.25 -11.22
N HIS A 107 -1.74 13.71 -10.89
CA HIS A 107 -1.25 13.71 -9.51
C HIS A 107 -2.13 14.61 -8.63
N PHE A 108 -2.63 14.04 -7.53
CA PHE A 108 -3.58 14.70 -6.63
C PHE A 108 -3.05 14.91 -5.21
N GLU A 109 -1.79 14.56 -4.94
CA GLU A 109 -1.25 14.61 -3.57
C GLU A 109 -1.33 16.01 -2.95
N HIS A 110 -1.17 17.06 -3.77
CA HIS A 110 -1.31 18.45 -3.37
C HIS A 110 -2.73 18.83 -2.89
N LEU A 111 -3.74 18.03 -3.23
CA LEU A 111 -5.15 18.20 -2.82
C LEU A 111 -5.47 17.43 -1.54
N LEU A 112 -4.58 16.54 -1.10
CA LEU A 112 -4.76 15.86 0.17
C LEU A 112 -4.57 16.89 1.27
N GLN A 113 -5.68 17.29 1.90
CA GLN A 113 -5.61 18.13 3.09
C GLN A 113 -4.61 17.50 4.05
N CYS A 114 -3.59 18.28 4.44
CA CYS A 114 -2.59 17.92 5.43
C CYS A 114 -3.23 17.77 6.81
N LYS A 115 -4.13 16.80 6.97
CA LYS A 115 -4.28 16.15 8.26
C LYS A 115 -3.07 15.25 8.32
N LYS A 116 -2.07 15.67 9.10
CA LYS A 116 -0.92 14.87 9.51
C LYS A 116 -1.43 13.55 10.11
N ILE A 117 -1.77 12.57 9.27
CA ILE A 117 -2.16 11.27 9.79
C ILE A 117 -0.90 10.54 10.27
N TYR A 118 0.31 10.86 9.76
CA TYR A 118 1.59 10.39 10.31
C TYR A 118 2.78 11.31 9.99
N PHE A 119 2.85 12.52 10.56
CA PHE A 119 4.12 13.27 10.57
C PHE A 119 4.29 13.98 11.91
N THR A 120 4.74 13.21 12.90
CA THR A 120 5.50 13.70 14.06
C THR A 120 6.83 12.99 14.06
N THR A 121 7.70 13.35 13.12
CA THR A 121 9.13 13.62 13.28
C THR A 121 9.70 13.89 11.89
N THR A 122 10.33 15.04 11.78
CA THR A 122 11.18 15.47 10.67
C THR A 122 12.27 14.44 10.40
N PHE A 123 12.31 13.89 9.19
CA PHE A 123 13.55 13.47 8.57
C PHE A 123 13.57 14.10 7.19
N ASP A 124 14.26 15.24 7.12
CA ASP A 124 14.74 15.82 5.88
C ASP A 124 15.74 14.82 5.28
N PHE A 125 15.46 14.32 4.08
CA PHE A 125 16.49 13.71 3.25
C PHE A 125 17.05 14.82 2.35
N ALA A 126 18.25 15.27 2.69
CA ALA A 126 19.19 15.85 1.74
C ALA A 126 19.80 14.75 0.87
#